data_AF-A0A8J7IH15-F1
#
_entry.id   AF-A0A8J7IH15-F1
#
_cell.length_a   1.000
_cell.length_b   1.000
_cell.length_c   1.000
_cell.angle_alpha   90.00
_cell.angle_beta   90.00
_cell.angle_gamma   90.00
#
_symmetry.space_group_name_H-M   'P 1'
#
loop_
_entity.id
_entity.type
_entity.pdbx_description
1 polymer ?
#
loop_
_entity_poly.entity_id
_entity_poly.type
_entity_poly.pdbx_seq_one_letter_code
_entity_poly.pdbx_strand_id
1 'polypeptide(L)'
;MKKYKSNFSIDRIGRFRFYIGIVVGIGYSIILSFLFQMLSKTNNVVTAMNDGNWDNLINSKLGFYYTSFFGLLSVSLGFCFTTYLWMSKLNFGKRSEARKLRFAQTNSFFMFGVIMLVLTRFFTIYMGFNYDGFYLDLKEYFGFIAFFLPISIFLYCWSLISKLYQSKKVLLISLLIFGVLGLTLSGIRT
;
A
#
# COMPACT_ATOMS: atom_id res chain seq x y z
N MET A 1 -21.72 -5.15 31.23
CA MET A 1 -20.32 -4.72 31.43
C MET A 1 -19.73 -4.18 30.13
N LYS A 2 -19.39 -2.88 30.04
CA LYS A 2 -18.65 -2.32 28.90
C LYS A 2 -17.28 -3.00 28.83
N LYS A 3 -17.07 -3.87 27.84
CA LYS A 3 -15.73 -4.43 27.54
C LYS A 3 -14.85 -3.26 27.10
N TYR A 4 -14.02 -2.77 28.02
CA TYR A 4 -12.93 -1.87 27.66
C TYR A 4 -12.00 -2.63 26.70
N LYS A 5 -11.95 -2.17 25.44
CA LYS A 5 -10.93 -2.61 24.49
C LYS A 5 -9.56 -2.37 25.14
N SER A 6 -8.65 -3.31 24.96
CA SER A 6 -7.30 -3.15 25.46
C SER A 6 -6.53 -2.09 24.72
N ASN A 7 -5.63 -1.40 25.43
CA ASN A 7 -4.69 -0.48 24.80
C ASN A 7 -3.81 -1.19 23.77
N PHE A 8 -3.47 -0.49 22.70
CA PHE A 8 -2.45 -0.94 21.76
C PHE A 8 -1.09 -0.93 22.48
N SER A 9 -0.55 -2.11 22.78
CA SER A 9 0.76 -2.25 23.42
C SER A 9 1.61 -3.32 22.72
N ILE A 10 2.92 -3.06 22.65
CA ILE A 10 3.90 -3.94 22.00
C ILE A 10 3.92 -5.32 22.68
N ASP A 11 3.84 -5.36 24.01
CA ASP A 11 3.85 -6.62 24.76
C ASP A 11 2.61 -7.49 24.46
N ARG A 12 1.48 -6.88 24.09
CA ARG A 12 0.25 -7.63 23.78
C ARG A 12 0.29 -8.27 22.39
N ILE A 13 0.88 -7.58 21.41
CA ILE A 13 1.12 -8.12 20.05
C ILE A 13 2.26 -9.15 20.09
N GLY A 14 3.28 -8.87 20.89
CA GLY A 14 4.54 -9.59 20.98
C GLY A 14 5.65 -8.78 20.32
N ARG A 15 6.72 -8.48 21.07
CA ARG A 15 7.83 -7.61 20.63
C ARG A 15 8.41 -8.04 19.27
N PHE A 16 8.72 -9.32 19.13
CA PHE A 16 9.24 -9.88 17.89
C PHE A 16 8.31 -9.65 16.68
N ARG A 17 7.02 -9.94 16.83
CA ARG A 17 6.02 -9.75 15.76
C ARG A 17 5.81 -8.29 15.43
N PHE A 18 5.86 -7.42 16.45
CA PHE A 18 5.70 -5.99 16.26
C PHE A 18 6.82 -5.45 15.35
N TYR A 19 8.07 -5.71 15.72
CA TYR A 19 9.23 -5.21 14.97
C TYR A 19 9.40 -5.88 13.60
N ILE A 20 9.25 -7.21 13.50
CA ILE A 20 9.30 -7.89 12.21
C ILE A 20 8.16 -7.42 11.30
N GLY A 21 6.97 -7.19 11.84
CA GLY A 21 5.86 -6.59 11.10
C GLY A 21 6.27 -5.29 10.41
N ILE A 22 6.93 -4.40 11.14
CA ILE A 22 7.41 -3.11 10.61
C ILE A 22 8.49 -3.33 9.55
N VAL A 23 9.50 -4.15 9.84
CA VAL A 23 10.61 -4.42 8.90
C VAL A 23 10.09 -5.02 7.59
N VAL A 24 9.22 -6.02 7.68
CA VAL A 24 8.60 -6.66 6.51
C VAL A 24 7.74 -5.66 5.73
N GLY A 25 6.94 -4.86 6.42
CA GLY A 25 6.11 -3.84 5.78
C GLY A 25 6.93 -2.79 5.02
N ILE A 26 8.03 -2.30 5.61
CA ILE A 26 8.96 -1.38 4.95
C ILE A 26 9.63 -2.06 3.75
N GLY A 27 10.11 -3.30 3.92
CA GLY A 27 10.71 -4.09 2.84
C GLY A 27 9.77 -4.25 1.63
N TYR A 28 8.51 -4.64 1.87
CA TYR A 28 7.51 -4.71 0.81
C TYR A 28 7.19 -3.36 0.19
N SER A 29 7.18 -2.28 0.98
CA SER A 29 6.95 -0.92 0.45
C SER A 29 8.03 -0.52 -0.54
N ILE A 30 9.31 -0.85 -0.26
CA ILE A 30 10.43 -0.58 -1.17
C ILE A 30 10.31 -1.42 -2.44
N ILE A 31 10.08 -2.74 -2.30
CA ILE A 31 9.98 -3.67 -3.44
C ILE A 31 8.82 -3.27 -4.37
N LEU A 32 7.65 -2.96 -3.81
CA LEU A 32 6.48 -2.56 -4.59
C LEU A 32 6.68 -1.20 -5.27
N SER A 33 7.33 -0.25 -4.59
CA SER A 33 7.63 1.05 -5.19
C SER A 33 8.54 0.89 -6.40
N PHE A 34 9.59 0.07 -6.27
CA PHE A 34 10.47 -0.27 -7.38
C PHE A 34 9.71 -0.96 -8.52
N LEU A 35 8.86 -1.94 -8.20
CA LEU A 35 8.03 -2.64 -9.18
C LEU A 35 7.13 -1.67 -9.97
N PHE A 36 6.43 -0.76 -9.30
CA PHE A 36 5.55 0.20 -9.97
C PHE A 36 6.30 1.19 -10.86
N GLN A 37 7.48 1.66 -10.41
CA GLN A 37 8.33 2.52 -11.22
C GLN A 37 8.83 1.78 -12.48
N MET A 38 9.28 0.53 -12.33
CA MET A 38 9.72 -0.29 -13.45
C MET A 38 8.58 -0.57 -14.44
N LEU A 39 7.37 -0.90 -13.96
CA LEU A 39 6.20 -1.08 -14.81
C LEU A 39 5.88 0.18 -15.60
N SER A 40 5.95 1.35 -14.97
CA SER A 40 5.72 2.61 -15.67
C SER A 40 6.80 2.91 -16.72
N LYS A 41 8.06 2.56 -16.48
CA LYS A 41 9.12 2.69 -17.48
C LYS A 41 8.92 1.75 -18.66
N THR A 42 8.53 0.50 -18.41
CA THR A 42 8.20 -0.45 -19.46
C THR A 42 7.09 0.08 -20.35
N ASN A 43 6.08 0.75 -19.77
CA ASN A 43 5.07 1.42 -20.58
C ASN A 43 5.67 2.51 -21.48
N ASN A 44 6.54 3.37 -20.95
CA ASN A 44 7.20 4.41 -21.77
C ASN A 44 8.05 3.80 -22.91
N VAL A 45 8.60 2.60 -22.71
CA VAL A 45 9.29 1.84 -23.78
C VAL A 45 8.33 1.39 -24.85
N VAL A 46 7.19 0.81 -24.47
CA VAL A 46 6.16 0.33 -25.40
C VAL A 46 5.60 1.50 -26.23
N THR A 47 5.33 2.64 -25.60
CA THR A 47 4.84 3.82 -26.32
C THR A 47 5.89 4.40 -27.27
N ALA A 48 7.16 4.49 -26.85
CA ALA A 48 8.25 4.96 -27.72
C ALA A 48 8.48 4.03 -28.93
N MET A 49 8.32 2.71 -28.76
CA MET A 49 8.37 1.73 -29.84
C MET A 49 7.21 1.91 -30.83
N ASN A 50 6.00 2.19 -30.35
CA ASN A 50 4.82 2.41 -31.19
C ASN A 50 4.89 3.74 -31.96
N ASP A 51 5.32 4.82 -31.30
CA ASP A 51 5.35 6.17 -31.89
C ASP A 51 6.63 6.44 -32.70
N GLY A 52 7.62 5.54 -32.65
CA GLY A 52 8.92 5.70 -33.31
C GLY A 52 9.81 6.82 -32.75
N ASN A 53 9.39 7.47 -31.65
CA ASN A 53 10.06 8.60 -31.04
C ASN A 53 10.86 8.18 -29.79
N TRP A 54 12.14 7.90 -30.00
CA TRP A 54 13.06 7.41 -28.97
C TRP A 54 13.56 8.50 -28.00
N ASP A 55 13.40 9.78 -28.33
CA ASP A 55 13.85 10.90 -27.47
C ASP A 55 13.03 11.01 -26.17
N ASN A 56 11.77 10.57 -26.20
CA ASN A 56 10.92 10.48 -25.00
C ASN A 56 11.37 9.39 -24.02
N LEU A 57 12.12 8.37 -24.48
CA LEU A 57 12.54 7.25 -23.64
C LEU A 57 13.56 7.69 -22.59
N ILE A 58 14.58 8.44 -23.01
CA ILE A 58 15.76 8.79 -22.20
C ILE A 58 15.43 9.93 -21.21
N ASN A 59 14.46 10.79 -21.55
CA ASN A 59 14.08 11.96 -20.75
C ASN A 59 12.75 11.79 -19.99
N SER A 60 12.02 10.67 -20.14
CA SER A 60 10.75 10.42 -19.42
C SER A 60 10.94 10.17 -17.93
N LYS A 61 11.26 11.22 -17.19
CA LYS A 61 11.13 11.21 -15.72
C LYS A 61 9.65 11.16 -15.39
N LEU A 62 9.25 10.15 -14.60
CA LEU A 62 7.91 10.17 -14.02
C LEU A 62 7.69 11.48 -13.27
N GLY A 63 6.58 12.15 -13.57
CA GLY A 63 6.17 13.33 -12.85
C GLY A 63 5.97 13.04 -11.36
N PHE A 64 6.20 14.06 -10.52
CA PHE A 64 6.04 13.97 -9.07
C PHE A 64 4.69 13.38 -8.62
N TYR A 65 3.63 13.63 -9.41
CA TYR A 65 2.30 13.05 -9.19
C TYR A 65 2.35 11.51 -9.13
N TYR A 66 2.94 10.88 -10.15
CA TYR A 66 2.99 9.43 -10.27
C TYR A 66 3.95 8.79 -9.28
N THR A 67 5.13 9.38 -9.09
CA THR A 67 6.09 8.87 -8.10
C THR A 67 5.52 8.92 -6.68
N SER A 68 4.78 9.99 -6.35
CA SER A 68 4.15 10.13 -5.03
C SER A 68 2.96 9.20 -4.85
N PHE A 69 2.15 9.02 -5.90
CA PHE A 69 1.06 8.05 -5.89
C PHE A 69 1.59 6.63 -5.66
N PHE A 70 2.59 6.20 -6.42
CA PHE A 70 3.20 4.88 -6.25
C PHE A 70 3.91 4.71 -4.92
N GLY A 71 4.59 5.74 -4.41
CA GLY A 71 5.19 5.74 -3.08
C GLY A 71 4.14 5.47 -2.01
N LEU A 72 3.06 6.26 -1.96
CA LEU A 72 1.98 6.10 -0.99
C LEU A 72 1.23 4.77 -1.13
N LEU A 73 0.96 4.34 -2.37
CA LEU A 73 0.35 3.05 -2.65
C LEU A 73 1.19 1.88 -2.13
N SER A 74 2.49 1.94 -2.33
CA SER A 74 3.42 0.92 -1.86
C SER A 74 3.48 0.86 -0.34
N VAL A 75 3.50 2.02 0.34
CA VAL A 75 3.44 2.06 1.82
C VAL A 75 2.13 1.49 2.34
N SER A 76 1.00 1.80 1.71
CA SER A 76 -0.30 1.23 2.10
C SER A 76 -0.35 -0.27 1.95
N LEU A 77 0.17 -0.80 0.83
CA LEU A 77 0.25 -2.24 0.58
C LEU A 77 1.25 -2.93 1.52
N GLY A 78 2.40 -2.31 1.79
CA GLY A 78 3.35 -2.77 2.80
C GLY A 78 2.72 -2.83 4.20
N PHE A 79 1.87 -1.86 4.53
CA PHE A 79 1.15 -1.83 5.79
C PHE A 79 0.12 -2.96 5.93
N CYS A 80 -0.42 -3.50 4.82
CA CYS A 80 -1.21 -4.73 4.84
C CYS A 80 -0.41 -5.93 5.37
N PHE A 81 0.88 -6.03 5.04
CA PHE A 81 1.77 -7.07 5.56
C PHE A 81 2.10 -6.85 7.05
N THR A 82 2.35 -5.60 7.46
CA THR A 82 2.51 -5.25 8.88
C THR A 82 1.30 -5.68 9.69
N THR A 83 0.10 -5.36 9.19
CA THR A 83 -1.17 -5.71 9.82
C THR A 83 -1.38 -7.22 9.87
N TYR A 84 -1.06 -7.95 8.79
CA TYR A 84 -1.10 -9.40 8.76
C TYR A 84 -0.22 -10.02 9.87
N LEU A 85 1.02 -9.54 10.01
CA LEU A 85 1.96 -10.05 11.00
C LEU A 85 1.57 -9.68 12.43
N TRP A 86 1.08 -8.46 12.67
CA TRP A 86 0.57 -8.05 13.98
C TRP A 86 -0.67 -8.83 14.42
N MET A 87 -1.45 -9.34 13.46
CA MET A 87 -2.62 -10.17 13.71
C MET A 87 -2.35 -11.69 13.68
N SER A 88 -1.09 -12.14 13.57
CA SER A 88 -0.74 -13.56 13.48
C SER A 88 -0.67 -14.32 14.83
N LYS A 89 -1.31 -13.81 15.89
CA LYS A 89 -1.13 -14.35 17.24
C LYS A 89 -1.87 -15.68 17.46
N LEU A 90 -1.09 -16.72 17.79
CA LEU A 90 -1.54 -18.11 17.95
C LEU A 90 -2.30 -18.40 19.26
N ASN A 91 -1.93 -17.77 20.39
CA ASN A 91 -2.49 -18.11 21.70
C ASN A 91 -3.40 -17.01 22.27
N PHE A 92 -4.70 -17.33 22.39
CA PHE A 92 -5.67 -16.57 23.17
C PHE A 92 -6.52 -17.50 24.02
N GLY A 93 -6.77 -17.10 25.27
CA GLY A 93 -7.63 -17.84 26.19
C GLY A 93 -9.13 -17.80 25.84
N LYS A 94 -9.58 -16.95 24.89
CA LYS A 94 -11.00 -16.83 24.50
C LYS A 94 -11.21 -17.01 23.00
N ARG A 95 -12.06 -18.00 22.62
CA ARG A 95 -12.42 -18.36 21.23
C ARG A 95 -12.99 -17.18 20.40
N SER A 96 -13.69 -16.24 21.02
CA SER A 96 -14.27 -15.08 20.33
C SER A 96 -13.23 -14.04 19.90
N GLU A 97 -12.14 -13.88 20.66
CA GLU A 97 -11.05 -12.97 20.30
C GLU A 97 -10.17 -13.60 19.20
N ALA A 98 -9.91 -14.90 19.29
CA ALA A 98 -9.19 -15.66 18.26
C ALA A 98 -9.88 -15.56 16.89
N ARG A 99 -11.22 -15.63 16.82
CA ARG A 99 -11.97 -15.45 15.56
C ARG A 99 -11.78 -14.07 14.94
N LYS A 100 -11.90 -13.01 15.74
CA LYS A 100 -11.74 -11.62 15.25
C LYS A 100 -10.33 -11.37 14.72
N LEU A 101 -9.34 -11.99 15.35
CA LEU A 101 -7.93 -11.84 15.01
C LEU A 101 -7.58 -12.60 13.72
N ARG A 102 -8.05 -13.84 13.57
CA ARG A 102 -7.93 -14.60 12.31
C ARG A 102 -8.63 -13.89 11.16
N PHE A 103 -9.82 -13.34 11.41
CA PHE A 103 -10.50 -12.52 10.42
C PHE A 103 -9.66 -11.30 10.03
N ALA A 104 -9.12 -10.55 10.99
CA ALA A 104 -8.26 -9.41 10.70
C ALA A 104 -6.98 -9.80 9.92
N GLN A 105 -6.37 -10.93 10.25
CA GLN A 105 -5.19 -11.46 9.57
C GLN A 105 -5.50 -11.82 8.11
N THR A 106 -6.45 -12.72 7.87
CA THR A 106 -6.82 -13.16 6.52
C THR A 106 -7.30 -12.00 5.67
N ASN A 107 -8.09 -11.10 6.25
CA ASN A 107 -8.68 -9.98 5.52
C ASN A 107 -7.64 -8.92 5.11
N SER A 108 -6.56 -8.75 5.90
CA SER A 108 -5.44 -7.88 5.52
C SER A 108 -4.71 -8.40 4.28
N PHE A 109 -4.45 -9.72 4.23
CA PHE A 109 -3.81 -10.35 3.08
C PHE A 109 -4.74 -10.41 1.87
N PHE A 110 -6.03 -10.68 2.09
CA PHE A 110 -7.04 -10.67 1.04
C PHE A 110 -7.15 -9.29 0.39
N MET A 111 -7.19 -8.21 1.18
CA MET A 111 -7.19 -6.85 0.66
C MET A 111 -5.98 -6.57 -0.21
N PHE A 112 -4.77 -6.94 0.24
CA PHE A 112 -3.55 -6.83 -0.57
C PHE A 112 -3.73 -7.51 -1.93
N GLY A 113 -4.20 -8.77 -1.94
CA GLY A 113 -4.43 -9.51 -3.18
C GLY A 113 -5.45 -8.87 -4.11
N VAL A 114 -6.59 -8.42 -3.58
CA VAL A 114 -7.64 -7.73 -4.36
C VAL A 114 -7.11 -6.43 -4.96
N ILE A 115 -6.39 -5.62 -4.18
CA ILE A 115 -5.82 -4.38 -4.69
C ILE A 115 -4.79 -4.67 -5.78
N MET A 116 -3.90 -5.65 -5.60
CA MET A 116 -2.95 -6.03 -6.64
C MET A 116 -3.65 -6.47 -7.92
N LEU A 117 -4.73 -7.26 -7.83
CA LEU A 117 -5.53 -7.65 -8.99
C LEU A 117 -6.19 -6.43 -9.67
N VAL A 118 -6.79 -5.52 -8.90
CA VAL A 118 -7.36 -4.28 -9.46
C VAL A 118 -6.27 -3.45 -10.14
N LEU A 119 -5.09 -3.35 -9.53
CA LEU A 119 -3.95 -2.63 -10.10
C LEU A 119 -3.50 -3.22 -11.43
N THR A 120 -3.52 -4.55 -11.63
CA THR A 120 -3.15 -5.11 -12.94
C THR A 120 -4.00 -4.54 -14.07
N ARG A 121 -5.32 -4.43 -13.89
CA ARG A 121 -6.22 -3.80 -14.88
C ARG A 121 -6.05 -2.30 -14.94
N PHE A 122 -5.81 -1.67 -13.80
CA PHE A 122 -5.60 -0.23 -13.71
C PHE A 122 -4.36 0.21 -14.48
N PHE A 123 -3.24 -0.51 -14.35
CA PHE A 123 -2.05 -0.27 -15.15
C PHE A 123 -2.35 -0.43 -16.64
N THR A 124 -3.10 -1.47 -17.04
CA THR A 124 -3.45 -1.65 -18.44
C THR A 124 -4.25 -0.49 -19.04
N ILE A 125 -5.22 0.04 -18.31
CA ILE A 125 -6.14 1.09 -18.81
C ILE A 125 -5.53 2.49 -18.70
N TYR A 126 -4.93 2.81 -17.56
CA TYR A 126 -4.53 4.18 -17.21
C TYR A 126 -3.05 4.47 -17.43
N MET A 127 -2.26 3.44 -17.69
CA MET A 127 -0.81 3.55 -17.92
C MET A 127 -0.44 2.87 -19.24
N GLY A 128 -1.25 2.98 -20.28
CA GLY A 128 -0.76 2.82 -21.66
C GLY A 128 -0.48 1.41 -22.22
N PHE A 129 -0.69 0.31 -21.48
CA PHE A 129 -0.39 -1.02 -22.01
C PHE A 129 -1.38 -1.55 -23.07
N ASN A 130 -2.33 -0.73 -23.54
CA ASN A 130 -3.24 -1.11 -24.62
C ASN A 130 -2.55 -0.92 -25.99
N TYR A 131 -2.54 -1.98 -26.79
CA TYR A 131 -1.99 -1.99 -28.14
C TYR A 131 -2.71 -1.03 -29.11
N ASP A 132 -3.96 -0.66 -28.80
CA ASP A 132 -4.81 0.15 -29.70
C ASP A 132 -4.60 1.68 -29.54
N GLY A 133 -3.58 2.11 -28.79
CA GLY A 133 -3.26 3.54 -28.57
C GLY A 133 -4.25 4.28 -27.65
N PHE A 134 -5.28 3.60 -27.14
CA PHE A 134 -6.24 4.18 -26.19
C PHE A 134 -5.77 4.00 -24.74
N TYR A 135 -5.31 5.09 -24.13
CA TYR A 135 -5.03 5.15 -22.70
C TYR A 135 -5.63 6.41 -22.08
N LEU A 136 -6.03 6.29 -20.81
CA LEU A 136 -6.60 7.40 -20.04
C LEU A 136 -5.55 7.87 -19.04
N ASP A 137 -5.01 9.07 -19.20
CA ASP A 137 -4.00 9.57 -18.25
C ASP A 137 -4.63 9.68 -16.84
N LEU A 138 -4.08 8.95 -15.87
CA LEU A 138 -4.62 8.90 -14.51
C LEU A 138 -4.76 10.29 -13.90
N LYS A 139 -3.76 11.14 -14.11
CA LYS A 139 -3.72 12.51 -13.61
C LYS A 139 -4.81 13.37 -14.26
N GLU A 140 -5.00 13.24 -15.56
CA GLU A 140 -6.03 13.99 -16.29
C GLU A 140 -7.45 13.57 -15.86
N TYR A 141 -7.69 12.27 -15.72
CA TYR A 141 -9.03 11.74 -15.42
C TYR A 141 -9.41 11.84 -13.94
N PHE A 142 -8.49 11.58 -13.01
CA PHE A 142 -8.80 11.52 -11.57
C PHE A 142 -8.14 12.62 -10.74
N GLY A 143 -7.13 13.31 -11.28
CA GLY A 143 -6.40 14.33 -10.53
C GLY A 143 -5.96 13.83 -9.14
N PHE A 144 -6.10 14.66 -8.11
CA PHE A 144 -5.74 14.26 -6.76
C PHE A 144 -6.70 13.24 -6.12
N ILE A 145 -7.86 12.95 -6.72
CA ILE A 145 -8.80 11.96 -6.18
C ILE A 145 -8.18 10.56 -6.16
N ALA A 146 -7.25 10.27 -7.07
CA ALA A 146 -6.52 9.00 -7.08
C ALA A 146 -5.82 8.71 -5.73
N PHE A 147 -5.34 9.74 -5.02
CA PHE A 147 -4.68 9.57 -3.72
C PHE A 147 -5.61 9.10 -2.59
N PHE A 148 -6.92 9.14 -2.77
CA PHE A 148 -7.83 8.49 -1.83
C PHE A 148 -7.65 6.97 -1.79
N LEU A 149 -7.22 6.35 -2.90
CA LEU A 149 -7.00 4.92 -2.95
C LEU A 149 -5.94 4.46 -1.94
N PRO A 150 -4.68 4.94 -1.95
CA PRO A 150 -3.70 4.55 -0.94
C PRO A 150 -4.15 4.90 0.49
N ILE A 151 -4.76 6.06 0.71
CA ILE A 151 -5.27 6.45 2.04
C ILE A 151 -6.35 5.47 2.53
N SER A 152 -7.28 5.07 1.67
CA SER A 152 -8.37 4.16 2.01
C SER A 152 -7.86 2.79 2.44
N ILE A 153 -6.83 2.27 1.76
CA ILE A 153 -6.19 0.98 2.07
C ILE A 153 -5.53 1.04 3.45
N PHE A 154 -4.79 2.12 3.73
CA PHE A 154 -4.14 2.34 5.00
C PHE A 154 -5.16 2.42 6.15
N LEU A 155 -6.21 3.23 5.98
CA LEU A 155 -7.30 3.38 6.96
C LEU A 155 -8.07 2.08 7.16
N TYR A 156 -8.26 1.28 6.10
CA TYR A 156 -8.90 -0.01 6.19
C TYR A 156 -8.11 -0.98 7.09
N CYS A 157 -6.80 -1.10 6.85
CA CYS A 157 -5.92 -1.90 7.70
C CYS A 157 -6.01 -1.45 9.16
N TRP A 158 -6.02 -0.14 9.38
CA TRP A 158 -6.22 0.42 10.71
C TRP A 158 -7.58 0.21 11.35
N SER A 159 -8.64 0.13 10.55
CA SER A 159 -9.96 -0.25 11.03
C SER A 159 -9.93 -1.66 11.62
N LEU A 160 -9.21 -2.60 11.00
CA LEU A 160 -9.03 -3.96 11.54
C LEU A 160 -8.32 -3.94 12.89
N ILE A 161 -7.29 -3.11 13.05
CA ILE A 161 -6.53 -2.99 14.29
C ILE A 161 -7.37 -2.30 15.39
N SER A 162 -8.09 -1.24 15.03
CA SER A 162 -8.94 -0.46 15.94
C SER A 162 -10.17 -1.24 16.43
N LYS A 163 -10.58 -2.29 15.71
CA LYS A 163 -11.61 -3.24 16.18
C LYS A 163 -11.11 -4.06 17.38
N LEU A 164 -9.81 -4.30 17.47
CA LEU A 164 -9.17 -5.15 18.49
C LEU A 164 -8.53 -4.33 19.63
N TYR A 165 -7.95 -3.18 19.31
CA TYR A 165 -7.20 -2.34 20.26
C TYR A 165 -7.72 -0.90 20.30
N GLN A 166 -7.47 -0.19 21.40
CA GLN A 166 -7.55 1.27 21.43
C GLN A 166 -6.28 1.86 20.80
N SER A 167 -6.41 2.39 19.59
CA SER A 167 -5.28 2.77 18.72
C SER A 167 -5.28 4.25 18.29
N LYS A 168 -6.19 5.10 18.79
CA LYS A 168 -6.38 6.48 18.28
C LYS A 168 -5.08 7.31 18.21
N LYS A 169 -4.25 7.29 19.25
CA LYS A 169 -2.98 8.03 19.29
C LYS A 169 -1.95 7.43 18.33
N VAL A 170 -1.83 6.11 18.31
CA VAL A 170 -0.91 5.37 17.44
C VAL A 170 -1.29 5.58 15.97
N LEU A 171 -2.59 5.70 15.68
CA LEU A 171 -3.09 5.97 14.35
C LEU A 171 -2.59 7.29 13.81
N LEU A 172 -2.67 8.37 14.59
CA LEU A 172 -2.18 9.68 14.18
C LEU A 172 -0.67 9.66 13.90
N ILE A 173 0.11 9.03 14.77
CA ILE A 173 1.57 8.90 14.58
C ILE A 173 1.87 8.11 13.30
N SER A 174 1.21 6.98 13.09
CA SER A 174 1.42 6.17 11.89
C SER A 174 0.97 6.85 10.59
N LEU A 175 -0.02 7.75 10.64
CA LEU A 175 -0.45 8.54 9.49
C LEU A 175 0.64 9.52 9.05
N LEU A 176 1.33 10.14 10.01
CA LEU A 176 2.48 10.99 9.72
C LEU A 176 3.63 10.17 9.12
N ILE A 177 3.93 9.01 9.72
CA ILE A 177 4.95 8.09 9.19
C ILE A 177 4.59 7.64 7.76
N PHE A 178 3.32 7.34 7.51
CA PHE A 178 2.81 6.97 6.19
C PHE A 178 3.08 8.07 5.14
N GLY A 179 2.77 9.33 5.47
CA GLY A 179 3.04 10.47 4.58
C GLY A 179 4.52 10.67 4.32
N VAL A 180 5.35 10.66 5.37
CA VAL A 180 6.81 10.82 5.24
C VAL A 180 7.42 9.67 4.44
N LEU A 181 7.10 8.42 4.76
CA LEU A 181 7.61 7.26 4.03
C LEU A 181 7.21 7.29 2.55
N GLY A 182 5.94 7.60 2.26
CA GLY A 182 5.46 7.70 0.88
C GLY A 182 6.20 8.76 0.08
N LEU A 183 6.48 9.92 0.68
CA LEU A 183 7.27 10.98 0.05
C LEU A 183 8.75 10.61 -0.10
N THR A 184 9.34 9.92 0.87
CA THR A 184 10.73 9.44 0.75
C THR A 184 10.88 8.42 -0.37
N LEU A 185 9.93 7.48 -0.50
CA LEU A 185 9.88 6.50 -1.59
C LEU A 185 9.66 7.18 -2.95
N SER A 186 8.86 8.25 -3.00
CA SER A 186 8.70 9.09 -4.20
C SER A 186 10.01 9.75 -4.64
N GLY A 187 10.91 10.03 -3.69
CA GLY A 187 12.24 10.59 -3.94
C GLY A 187 13.26 9.57 -4.48
N ILE A 188 13.00 8.27 -4.34
CA ILE A 188 13.84 7.22 -4.92
C ILE A 188 13.58 7.21 -6.43
N ARG A 189 14.37 8.01 -7.14
CA ARG A 189 14.36 8.08 -8.61
C ARG A 189 15.18 6.92 -9.15
N THR A 190 14.51 5.96 -9.80
CA THR A 190 15.19 4.99 -10.65
C THR A 190 15.21 5.45 -12.08
#